data_AF-A0A914YJ33-F1
#
_entry.id   AF-A0A914YJ33-F1
#
_cell.length_a   1.000
_cell.length_b   1.000
_cell.length_c   1.000
_cell.angle_alpha   90.00
_cell.angle_beta   90.00
_cell.angle_gamma   90.00
#
_symmetry.space_group_name_H-M   'P 1'
#
loop_
_entity.id
_entity.type
_entity.pdbx_description
1 polymer ?
#
loop_
_entity_poly.entity_id
_entity_poly.type
_entity_poly.pdbx_seq_one_letter_code
_entity_poly.pdbx_strand_id
1 'polypeptide(L)'
;MSQLEECAHSCLRDHVRDPFSCAFKDRCVQHCLDNQDCPQCFELVKRVFTGFCYRGGFIEHYGKKCKPLFDQSAESFVAKINF
;
A
#
# COMPACT_ATOMS: atom_id res chain seq x y z
N MET A 1 -11.51 -15.43 -0.64
CA MET A 1 -10.92 -14.56 0.40
C MET A 1 -9.55 -14.19 -0.11
N SER A 2 -9.24 -12.91 -0.17
CA SER A 2 -7.93 -12.44 -0.64
C SER A 2 -6.85 -12.76 0.41
N GLN A 3 -5.58 -12.86 0.00
CA GLN A 3 -4.46 -13.04 0.95
C GLN A 3 -4.37 -11.85 1.92
N LEU A 4 -4.75 -10.64 1.47
CA LEU A 4 -4.89 -9.47 2.33
C LEU A 4 -5.89 -9.70 3.46
N GLU A 5 -7.08 -10.21 3.17
CA GLU A 5 -8.11 -10.51 4.17
C GLU A 5 -7.64 -11.60 5.15
N GLU A 6 -7.05 -12.69 4.63
CA GLU A 6 -6.49 -13.77 5.46
C GLU A 6 -5.39 -13.26 6.39
N CYS A 7 -4.49 -12.44 5.86
CA CYS A 7 -3.42 -11.85 6.66
C CYS A 7 -3.97 -10.86 7.69
N ALA A 8 -4.94 -10.00 7.33
CA ALA A 8 -5.59 -9.09 8.27
C ALA A 8 -6.32 -9.84 9.39
N HIS A 9 -6.98 -10.96 9.07
CA HIS A 9 -7.56 -11.85 10.07
C HIS A 9 -6.51 -12.42 11.04
N SER A 10 -5.31 -12.73 10.54
CA SER A 10 -4.19 -13.19 11.40
C SER A 10 -3.75 -12.10 12.40
N CYS A 11 -3.73 -10.83 12.00
CA CYS A 11 -3.40 -9.72 12.92
C CYS A 11 -4.38 -9.66 14.10
N LEU A 12 -5.68 -9.89 13.86
CA LEU A 12 -6.69 -9.93 14.91
C LEU A 12 -6.53 -11.17 15.81
N ARG A 13 -6.31 -12.34 15.21
CA ARG A 13 -6.14 -13.61 15.93
C ARG A 13 -4.90 -13.61 16.81
N ASP A 14 -3.81 -13.04 16.33
CA ASP A 14 -2.54 -12.97 17.05
C ASP A 14 -2.54 -11.89 18.15
N HIS A 15 -3.68 -11.21 18.38
CA HIS A 15 -3.87 -10.14 19.37
C HIS A 15 -2.78 -9.05 19.31
N VAL A 16 -2.36 -8.66 18.10
CA VAL A 16 -1.38 -7.60 17.94
C VAL A 16 -1.91 -6.29 18.53
N ARG A 17 -1.03 -5.51 19.17
CA ARG A 17 -1.41 -4.27 19.86
C ARG A 17 -2.06 -3.23 18.94
N ASP A 18 -1.64 -3.21 17.67
CA ASP A 18 -2.18 -2.33 16.63
C ASP A 18 -2.50 -3.14 15.36
N PRO A 19 -3.73 -3.69 15.25
CA PRO A 19 -4.15 -4.48 14.09
C PRO A 19 -4.17 -3.68 12.79
N PHE A 20 -4.42 -2.37 12.86
CA PHE A 20 -4.42 -1.50 11.69
C PHE A 20 -3.02 -1.37 11.10
N SER A 21 -2.01 -1.08 11.94
CA SER A 21 -0.61 -1.05 11.47
C SER A 21 -0.17 -2.43 10.97
N CYS A 22 -0.55 -3.52 11.64
CA CYS A 22 -0.23 -4.87 11.18
C CYS A 22 -0.75 -5.14 9.75
N ALA A 23 -1.99 -4.75 9.45
CA ALA A 23 -2.60 -4.99 8.14
C ALA A 23 -2.10 -4.02 7.05
N PHE A 24 -2.01 -2.73 7.35
CA PHE A 24 -1.84 -1.69 6.32
C PHE A 24 -0.47 -1.01 6.30
N LYS A 25 0.41 -1.31 7.26
CA LYS A 25 1.74 -0.70 7.35
C LYS A 25 2.85 -1.75 7.31
N ASP A 26 2.66 -2.86 8.01
CA ASP A 26 3.74 -3.81 8.27
C ASP A 26 3.55 -5.14 7.51
N ARG A 27 2.78 -6.07 8.07
CA ARG A 27 2.78 -7.48 7.66
C ARG A 27 2.04 -7.73 6.34
N CYS A 28 0.85 -7.16 6.20
CA CYS A 28 -0.07 -7.54 5.11
C CYS A 28 -0.07 -6.55 3.95
N VAL A 29 0.61 -5.42 4.10
CA VAL A 29 0.56 -4.28 3.15
C VAL A 29 1.01 -4.66 1.74
N GLN A 30 1.89 -5.66 1.59
CA GLN A 30 2.30 -6.18 0.29
C GLN A 30 1.12 -6.67 -0.56
N HIS A 31 0.13 -7.34 0.04
CA HIS A 31 -1.05 -7.87 -0.64
C HIS A 31 -2.03 -6.77 -1.09
N CYS A 32 -1.87 -5.56 -0.54
CA CYS A 32 -2.58 -4.37 -1.02
C CYS A 32 -1.81 -3.68 -2.15
N LEU A 33 -0.47 -3.67 -2.09
CA LEU A 33 0.38 -2.88 -2.99
C LEU A 33 0.87 -3.65 -4.23
N ASP A 34 0.70 -4.97 -4.28
CA ASP A 34 1.11 -5.82 -5.41
C ASP A 34 0.22 -5.70 -6.66
N ASN A 35 -0.93 -5.01 -6.54
CA ASN A 35 -1.96 -4.89 -7.58
C ASN A 35 -2.44 -6.23 -8.17
N GLN A 36 -2.29 -7.32 -7.41
CA GLN A 36 -2.67 -8.67 -7.83
C GLN A 36 -3.70 -9.26 -6.88
N ASP A 37 -3.43 -9.23 -5.58
CA ASP A 37 -4.30 -9.89 -4.60
C ASP A 37 -5.55 -9.07 -4.27
N CYS A 38 -5.40 -7.76 -4.03
CA CYS A 38 -6.53 -6.87 -3.74
C CYS A 38 -6.50 -5.57 -4.57
N PRO A 39 -6.99 -5.58 -5.83
CA PRO A 39 -7.00 -4.40 -6.71
C PRO A 39 -7.79 -3.20 -6.13
N GLN A 40 -8.83 -3.48 -5.35
CA GLN A 40 -9.63 -2.43 -4.71
C GLN A 40 -8.81 -1.67 -3.66
N CYS A 41 -7.98 -2.39 -2.88
CA CYS A 41 -7.07 -1.78 -1.91
C CYS A 41 -6.00 -0.95 -2.62
N PHE A 42 -5.38 -1.52 -3.67
CA PHE A 42 -4.38 -0.82 -4.49
C PHE A 42 -4.92 0.52 -5.02
N GLU A 43 -6.10 0.52 -5.64
CA GLU A 43 -6.72 1.73 -6.20
C GLU A 43 -7.11 2.75 -5.12
N LEU A 44 -7.56 2.30 -3.94
CA LEU A 44 -7.85 3.19 -2.82
C LEU A 44 -6.57 3.90 -2.35
N VAL A 45 -5.49 3.15 -2.10
CA VAL A 45 -4.21 3.71 -1.67
C VAL A 45 -3.64 4.64 -2.76
N LYS A 46 -3.75 4.25 -4.04
CA LYS A 46 -3.34 5.08 -5.18
C LYS A 46 -4.06 6.43 -5.21
N ARG A 47 -5.38 6.45 -4.97
CA ARG A 47 -6.18 7.69 -4.90
C ARG A 47 -5.76 8.56 -3.73
N VAL A 48 -5.59 7.97 -2.55
CA VAL A 48 -5.14 8.68 -1.34
C VAL A 48 -3.76 9.28 -1.57
N PHE A 49 -2.80 8.48 -2.04
CA PHE A 49 -1.45 8.95 -2.38
C PHE A 49 -1.50 10.08 -3.41
N THR A 50 -2.28 9.93 -4.48
CA THR A 50 -2.40 10.95 -5.52
C THR A 50 -2.90 12.27 -4.93
N GLY A 51 -3.91 12.23 -4.05
CA GLY A 51 -4.40 13.41 -3.36
C GLY A 51 -3.35 14.09 -2.48
N PHE A 52 -2.58 13.31 -1.71
CA PHE A 52 -1.46 13.82 -0.92
C PHE A 52 -0.36 14.43 -1.78
N CYS A 53 0.02 13.75 -2.85
CA CYS A 53 1.06 14.18 -3.78
C CYS A 53 0.72 15.53 -4.42
N TYR A 54 -0.51 15.72 -4.90
CA TYR A 54 -0.94 17.02 -5.45
C TYR A 54 -0.97 18.12 -4.39
N ARG A 55 -1.49 17.85 -3.20
CA ARG A 55 -1.55 18.86 -2.12
C ARG A 55 -0.19 19.23 -1.56
N GLY A 56 0.76 18.31 -1.60
CA GLY A 56 2.12 18.49 -1.09
C GLY A 56 3.09 19.12 -2.06
N GLY A 57 2.67 19.51 -3.27
CA GLY A 57 3.57 20.09 -4.28
C GLY A 57 4.63 19.10 -4.80
N PHE A 58 4.33 17.79 -4.82
CA PHE A 58 5.31 16.77 -5.19
C PHE A 58 5.66 16.81 -6.68
N ILE A 59 4.75 17.27 -7.53
CA ILE A 59 5.03 17.38 -8.97
C ILE A 59 6.12 18.43 -9.20
N GLU A 60 6.03 19.55 -8.49
CA GLU A 60 6.98 20.65 -8.52
C GLU A 60 8.34 20.21 -7.94
N HIS A 61 8.33 19.39 -6.88
CA HIS A 61 9.55 18.93 -6.23
C HIS A 61 10.29 17.80 -6.97
N TYR A 62 9.55 16.83 -7.51
CA TYR A 62 10.13 15.60 -8.10
C TYR A 62 10.06 15.54 -9.63
N GLY A 63 9.39 16.50 -10.29
CA GLY A 63 9.26 16.55 -11.75
C GLY A 63 8.49 15.38 -12.37
N LYS A 64 7.82 14.56 -11.55
CA LYS A 64 7.08 13.36 -11.98
C LYS A 64 5.60 13.52 -11.67
N LYS A 65 4.75 12.98 -12.56
CA LYS A 65 3.30 12.89 -12.31
C LYS A 65 3.03 11.94 -11.13
N CYS A 66 2.09 12.31 -10.26
CA CYS A 66 1.78 11.57 -9.03
C CYS A 66 1.39 10.10 -9.25
N LYS A 67 0.58 9.81 -10.29
CA LYS A 67 0.14 8.44 -10.58
C LYS A 67 1.31 7.51 -10.95
N PRO A 68 2.15 7.83 -11.97
CA PRO A 68 3.36 7.05 -12.24
C PRO A 68 4.32 6.93 -11.06
N LEU A 69 4.42 7.97 -10.22
CA LEU A 69 5.26 7.92 -9.02
C LEU A 69 4.75 6.89 -8.02
N PHE A 70 3.42 6.80 -7.83
CA PHE A 70 2.81 5.77 -7.00
C PHE A 70 3.14 4.38 -7.54
N ASP A 71 2.91 4.14 -8.83
CA ASP A 71 3.13 2.83 -9.46
C ASP A 71 4.57 2.35 -9.26
N GLN A 72 5.55 3.22 -9.55
CA GLN A 72 6.96 2.94 -9.32
C GLN A 72 7.28 2.66 -7.84
N SER A 73 6.66 3.41 -6.92
CA SER A 73 6.91 3.27 -5.49
C SER A 73 6.32 1.98 -4.93
N ALA A 74 5.12 1.61 -5.36
CA ALA A 74 4.44 0.37 -4.98
C ALA A 74 5.22 -0.85 -5.50
N GLU A 75 5.61 -0.85 -6.77
CA GLU A 75 6.46 -1.90 -7.36
C GLU A 75 7.79 -2.04 -6.61
N SER A 76 8.47 -0.92 -6.34
CA SER A 76 9.75 -0.92 -5.61
C SER A 76 9.59 -1.42 -4.17
N PHE A 77 8.48 -1.10 -3.52
CA PHE A 77 8.18 -1.52 -2.16
C PHE A 77 7.93 -3.03 -2.09
N VAL A 78 7.07 -3.55 -2.97
CA VAL A 78 6.77 -5.00 -3.04
C VAL A 78 8.02 -5.79 -3.41
N ALA A 79 8.83 -5.28 -4.34
CA ALA A 79 10.10 -5.90 -4.69
C ALA A 79 11.05 -6.04 -3.48
N LYS A 80 11.12 -5.03 -2.59
CA LYS A 80 11.97 -5.07 -1.39
C LYS A 80 11.53 -6.07 -0.32
N ILE A 81 10.24 -6.38 -0.24
CA ILE A 81 9.71 -7.31 0.77
C ILE A 81 9.92 -8.78 0.36
N ASN A 82 9.99 -9.05 -0.94
CA ASN A 82 10.19 -10.39 -1.47
C ASN A 82 11.66 -10.87 -1.50
N PHE A 83 12.59 -10.12 -0.89
CA PHE A 83 13.99 -10.49 -0.65
C PHE A 83 14.23 -10.69 0.84
#